data_AF-A0A9Q8ZFP2-F1
#
_entry.id   AF-A0A9Q8ZFP2-F1
#
_cell.length_a   1.000
_cell.length_b   1.000
_cell.length_c   1.000
_cell.angle_alpha   90.00
_cell.angle_beta   90.00
_cell.angle_gamma   90.00
#
_symmetry.space_group_name_H-M   'P 1'
#
loop_
_entity.id
_entity.type
_entity.pdbx_description
1 polymer ?
#
loop_
_entity_poly.entity_id
_entity_poly.type
_entity_poly.pdbx_seq_one_letter_code
_entity_poly.pdbx_strand_id
1 'polypeptide(L)'
;MPAFSTTTINDRTTAAVLMMESMQAYFSYGYELMCGLPSITLLGERADYEDILVRLDKFPNLGPETSKFADLLRPVLRRFLATFDPAQDAASLDFWGRIAHESSGGSGPSYLGGWLTAFCFWNNQGKCSHDSKRARIPFHSRNLVLELDGMAYDRVEIEEIPTGYASVPVLVEYNDKEYHIEMVAGSLGIRCTSSSDSDVEAGGKEDGEPDSIHSLSGWIMCEVDSNKAERDDKWMHYI
;
A
#
# COMPACT_ATOMS: atom_id res chain seq x y z
N MET A 1 -29.33 -7.59 -9.51
CA MET A 1 -28.87 -7.84 -8.12
C MET A 1 -30.02 -8.40 -7.30
N PRO A 2 -29.78 -9.39 -6.41
CA PRO A 2 -30.80 -9.83 -5.46
C PRO A 2 -31.10 -8.68 -4.49
N ALA A 3 -32.38 -8.38 -4.29
CA ALA A 3 -32.84 -7.32 -3.39
C ALA A 3 -33.77 -7.97 -2.36
N PHE A 4 -33.24 -8.22 -1.16
CA PHE A 4 -34.03 -8.64 -0.01
C PHE A 4 -34.24 -7.44 0.93
N SER A 5 -35.27 -7.49 1.77
CA SER A 5 -35.60 -6.43 2.73
C SER A 5 -34.52 -6.23 3.80
N THR A 6 -33.56 -7.14 3.92
CA THR A 6 -32.42 -7.10 4.85
C THR A 6 -31.09 -6.79 4.17
N THR A 7 -31.07 -6.53 2.85
CA THR A 7 -29.83 -6.25 2.11
C THR A 7 -29.29 -4.88 2.47
N THR A 8 -28.08 -4.83 3.04
CA THR A 8 -27.34 -3.60 3.35
C THR A 8 -26.56 -3.07 2.14
N ILE A 9 -26.04 -1.85 2.24
CA ILE A 9 -25.14 -1.29 1.20
C ILE A 9 -23.89 -2.15 1.05
N ASN A 10 -23.33 -2.66 2.16
CA ASN A 10 -22.18 -3.57 2.13
C ASN A 10 -22.49 -4.87 1.38
N ASP A 11 -23.68 -5.44 1.56
CA ASP A 11 -24.11 -6.64 0.83
C ASP A 11 -24.22 -6.37 -0.68
N ARG A 12 -24.67 -5.17 -1.06
CA ARG A 12 -24.74 -4.75 -2.46
C ARG A 12 -23.36 -4.56 -3.06
N THR A 13 -22.47 -3.84 -2.37
CA THR A 13 -21.10 -3.62 -2.81
C THR A 13 -20.35 -4.94 -2.93
N THR A 14 -20.49 -5.83 -1.95
CA THR A 14 -19.89 -7.18 -1.98
C THR A 14 -20.41 -7.99 -3.16
N ALA A 15 -21.73 -8.02 -3.39
CA ALA A 15 -22.31 -8.71 -4.53
C ALA A 15 -21.86 -8.11 -5.88
N ALA A 16 -21.70 -6.79 -5.97
CA ALA A 16 -21.18 -6.12 -7.15
C ALA A 16 -19.70 -6.45 -7.40
N VAL A 17 -18.86 -6.46 -6.36
CA VAL A 17 -17.45 -6.84 -6.45
C VAL A 17 -17.28 -8.30 -6.86
N LEU A 18 -18.08 -9.21 -6.31
CA LEU A 18 -18.11 -10.62 -6.73
C LEU A 18 -18.55 -10.78 -8.19
N MET A 19 -19.51 -9.98 -8.65
CA MET A 19 -19.87 -9.95 -10.07
C MET A 19 -18.73 -9.39 -10.93
N MET A 20 -17.99 -8.40 -10.45
CA MET A 20 -16.81 -7.86 -11.14
C MET A 20 -15.68 -8.89 -11.22
N GLU A 21 -15.41 -9.68 -10.17
CA GLU A 21 -14.44 -10.79 -10.19
C GLU A 21 -14.73 -11.76 -11.36
N SER A 22 -15.99 -12.15 -11.54
CA SER A 22 -16.38 -13.05 -12.64
C SER A 22 -16.15 -12.48 -14.05
N MET A 23 -15.97 -11.16 -14.17
CA MET A 23 -15.68 -10.46 -15.43
C MET A 23 -14.22 -9.98 -15.54
N GLN A 24 -13.38 -10.28 -14.54
CA GLN A 24 -12.00 -9.78 -14.45
C GLN A 24 -11.14 -10.19 -15.65
N ALA A 25 -11.39 -11.35 -16.26
CA ALA A 25 -10.68 -11.80 -17.47
C ALA A 25 -10.95 -10.91 -18.72
N TYR A 26 -11.95 -10.03 -18.67
CA TYR A 26 -12.41 -9.24 -19.82
C TYR A 26 -12.23 -7.72 -19.64
N PHE A 27 -11.92 -7.25 -18.44
CA PHE A 27 -11.83 -5.81 -18.16
C PHE A 27 -10.57 -5.47 -17.35
N SER A 28 -9.86 -4.44 -17.79
CA SER A 28 -8.85 -3.76 -16.98
C SER A 28 -9.55 -2.73 -16.10
N TYR A 29 -9.44 -2.86 -14.78
CA TYR A 29 -10.00 -1.92 -13.81
C TYR A 29 -8.97 -0.83 -13.53
N GLY A 30 -9.05 0.28 -14.26
CA GLY A 30 -8.26 1.49 -13.99
C GLY A 30 -9.15 2.56 -13.36
N TYR A 31 -8.69 3.16 -12.27
CA TYR A 31 -9.29 4.36 -11.70
C TYR A 31 -8.38 5.54 -12.05
N GLU A 32 -8.91 6.54 -12.76
CA GLU A 32 -8.19 7.76 -13.09
C GLU A 32 -8.45 8.80 -11.98
N LEU A 33 -7.50 8.92 -11.04
CA LEU A 33 -7.59 9.89 -9.94
C LEU A 33 -7.03 11.25 -10.40
N MET A 34 -7.83 12.01 -11.16
CA MET A 34 -7.51 13.42 -11.43
C MET A 34 -8.05 14.32 -10.31
N CYS A 35 -7.36 14.44 -9.17
CA CYS A 35 -7.53 15.58 -8.26
C CYS A 35 -6.45 15.63 -7.18
N GLY A 36 -5.95 16.83 -6.90
CA GLY A 36 -4.99 17.10 -5.83
C GLY A 36 -5.56 16.77 -4.44
N LEU A 37 -4.67 16.39 -3.52
CA LEU A 37 -4.99 16.01 -2.15
C LEU A 37 -5.64 17.21 -1.41
N PRO A 38 -6.94 17.15 -1.06
CA PRO A 38 -7.66 18.30 -0.49
C PRO A 38 -7.23 18.58 0.95
N SER A 39 -6.90 17.53 1.70
CA SER A 39 -6.32 17.61 3.04
C SER A 39 -5.65 16.28 3.38
N ILE A 40 -4.68 16.31 4.29
CA ILE A 40 -4.01 15.13 4.83
C ILE A 40 -3.99 15.23 6.34
N THR A 41 -4.38 14.13 6.98
CA THR A 41 -4.30 13.98 8.42
C THR A 41 -3.21 12.96 8.73
N LEU A 42 -2.11 13.44 9.31
CA LEU A 42 -1.05 12.56 9.83
C LEU A 42 -1.49 12.02 11.19
N LEU A 43 -1.79 10.72 11.28
CA LEU A 43 -2.18 10.07 12.54
C LEU A 43 -0.95 9.77 13.40
N GLY A 44 -1.13 9.72 14.72
CA GLY A 44 -0.05 9.50 15.68
C GLY A 44 0.60 10.80 16.18
N GLU A 45 1.55 10.65 17.10
CA GLU A 45 2.24 11.76 17.73
C GLU A 45 3.66 11.93 17.17
N ARG A 46 4.24 13.13 17.35
CA ARG A 46 5.63 13.41 16.95
C ARG A 46 6.62 12.35 17.47
N ALA A 47 6.43 11.91 18.71
CA ALA A 47 7.30 10.92 19.36
C ALA A 47 7.29 9.56 18.63
N ASP A 48 6.18 9.15 18.02
CA ASP A 48 6.08 7.91 17.27
C ASP A 48 7.00 7.94 16.05
N TYR A 49 7.00 9.07 15.33
CA TYR A 49 7.83 9.26 14.14
C TYR A 49 9.32 9.42 14.49
N GLU A 50 9.64 10.03 15.63
CA GLU A 50 11.02 10.09 16.16
C GLU A 50 11.54 8.68 16.50
N ASP A 51 10.71 7.84 17.13
CA ASP A 51 11.07 6.46 17.43
C ASP A 51 11.27 5.61 16.16
N ILE A 52 10.44 5.80 15.13
CA ILE A 52 10.64 5.15 13.83
C ILE A 52 11.98 5.57 13.21
N LEU A 53 12.34 6.86 13.28
CA LEU A 53 13.64 7.33 12.79
C LEU A 53 14.82 6.70 13.53
N VAL A 54 14.74 6.55 14.85
CA VAL A 54 15.78 5.88 15.65
C VAL A 54 15.90 4.41 15.26
N ARG A 55 14.78 3.74 14.96
CA ARG A 55 14.80 2.34 14.51
C ARG A 55 15.47 2.16 13.15
N LEU A 56 15.44 3.17 12.27
CA LEU A 56 16.18 3.12 10.99
C LEU A 56 17.68 2.99 11.19
N ASP A 57 18.24 3.46 12.31
CA ASP A 57 19.68 3.34 12.59
C ASP A 57 20.12 1.88 12.80
N LYS A 58 19.17 0.95 12.98
CA LYS A 58 19.44 -0.49 13.06
C LYS A 58 19.52 -1.18 11.69
N PHE A 59 19.02 -0.55 10.63
CA PHE A 59 18.91 -1.16 9.29
C PHE A 59 20.27 -1.51 8.66
N PRO A 60 21.35 -0.74 8.86
CA PRO A 60 22.67 -1.12 8.37
C PRO A 60 23.17 -2.47 8.91
N ASN A 61 22.68 -2.91 10.08
CA ASN A 61 23.05 -4.21 10.66
C ASN A 61 22.41 -5.39 9.92
N LEU A 62 21.35 -5.15 9.14
CA LEU A 62 20.62 -6.19 8.39
C LEU A 62 21.19 -6.42 6.99
N GLY A 63 22.03 -5.50 6.49
CA GLY A 63 22.69 -5.63 5.20
C GLY A 63 22.85 -4.30 4.44
N PRO A 64 23.58 -4.34 3.30
CA PRO A 64 23.78 -3.16 2.47
C PRO A 64 22.50 -2.68 1.77
N GLU A 65 21.60 -3.59 1.40
CA GLU A 65 20.32 -3.24 0.77
C GLU A 65 19.39 -2.51 1.74
N THR A 66 19.25 -3.01 2.96
CA THR A 66 18.44 -2.37 4.01
C THR A 66 19.01 -1.02 4.44
N SER A 67 20.33 -0.85 4.39
CA SER A 67 20.96 0.47 4.59
C SER A 67 20.49 1.48 3.53
N LYS A 68 20.51 1.11 2.24
CA LYS A 68 20.03 2.00 1.16
C LYS A 68 18.55 2.33 1.32
N PHE A 69 17.73 1.35 1.70
CA PHE A 69 16.32 1.57 1.99
C PHE A 69 16.12 2.55 3.16
N ALA A 70 16.90 2.44 4.23
CA ALA A 70 16.87 3.39 5.34
C ALA A 70 17.26 4.81 4.91
N ASP A 71 18.25 4.94 4.02
CA ASP A 71 18.65 6.24 3.46
C ASP A 71 17.53 6.88 2.65
N LEU A 72 16.72 6.08 1.92
CA LEU A 72 15.54 6.57 1.19
C LEU A 72 14.39 6.96 2.12
N LEU A 73 14.17 6.22 3.21
CA LEU A 73 13.08 6.51 4.14
C LEU A 73 13.36 7.72 5.04
N ARG A 74 14.63 8.00 5.35
CA ARG A 74 15.01 9.03 6.31
C ARG A 74 14.53 10.44 5.92
N PRO A 75 14.66 10.91 4.66
CA PRO A 75 14.09 12.19 4.25
C PRO A 75 12.56 12.25 4.40
N VAL A 76 11.86 11.18 4.03
CA VAL A 76 10.38 11.10 4.15
C VAL A 76 9.95 11.28 5.60
N LEU A 77 10.55 10.52 6.53
CA LEU A 77 10.20 10.59 7.95
C LEU A 77 10.61 11.92 8.59
N ARG A 78 11.70 12.54 8.15
CA ARG A 78 12.05 13.91 8.59
C ARG A 78 11.00 14.94 8.17
N ARG A 79 10.40 14.79 6.99
CA ARG A 79 9.30 15.65 6.53
C ARG A 79 8.00 15.38 7.29
N PHE A 80 7.76 14.14 7.74
CA PHE A 80 6.66 13.84 8.66
C PHE A 80 6.84 14.59 9.98
N LEU A 81 8.04 14.59 10.55
CA LEU A 81 8.32 15.38 11.76
C LEU A 81 8.19 16.88 11.54
N ALA A 82 8.65 17.39 10.40
CA ALA A 82 8.51 18.79 10.04
C ALA A 82 7.04 19.23 9.90
N THR A 83 6.12 18.30 9.61
CA THR A 83 4.67 18.59 9.52
C THR A 83 4.08 19.01 10.86
N PHE A 84 4.72 18.64 11.98
CA PHE A 84 4.28 19.08 13.32
C PHE A 84 4.75 20.50 13.67
N ASP A 85 5.64 21.10 12.87
CA ASP A 85 6.19 22.44 13.11
C ASP A 85 5.45 23.47 12.24
N PRO A 86 4.62 24.37 12.82
CA PRO A 86 3.81 25.32 12.02
C PRO A 86 4.62 26.27 11.12
N ALA A 87 5.91 26.46 11.44
CA ALA A 87 6.82 27.26 10.61
C ALA A 87 7.14 26.59 9.25
N GLN A 88 6.81 25.30 9.09
CA GLN A 88 7.09 24.50 7.91
C GLN A 88 5.83 24.20 7.08
N ASP A 89 4.69 24.82 7.37
CA ASP A 89 3.41 24.53 6.71
C ASP A 89 3.50 24.55 5.17
N ALA A 90 4.10 25.59 4.60
CA ALA A 90 4.24 25.70 3.14
C ALA A 90 5.13 24.60 2.54
N ALA A 91 6.22 24.24 3.22
CA ALA A 91 7.12 23.17 2.80
C ALA A 91 6.47 21.79 3.00
N SER A 92 5.64 21.65 4.03
CA SER A 92 4.90 20.43 4.33
C SER A 92 3.81 20.22 3.29
N LEU A 93 3.07 21.26 2.88
CA LEU A 93 2.10 21.19 1.79
C LEU A 93 2.75 20.79 0.45
N ASP A 94 3.93 21.35 0.11
CA ASP A 94 4.66 20.93 -1.09
C ASP A 94 5.14 19.48 -0.99
N PHE A 95 5.66 19.05 0.16
CA PHE A 95 6.06 17.68 0.40
C PHE A 95 4.89 16.69 0.26
N TRP A 96 3.77 16.98 0.91
CA TRP A 96 2.55 16.19 0.85
C TRP A 96 1.86 16.31 -0.53
N GLY A 97 2.12 17.35 -1.32
CA GLY A 97 1.71 17.41 -2.72
C GLY A 97 2.48 16.45 -3.64
N ARG A 98 3.60 15.88 -3.17
CA ARG A 98 4.52 15.04 -3.95
C ARG A 98 4.50 13.56 -3.54
N ILE A 99 3.45 13.09 -2.87
CA ILE A 99 3.30 11.67 -2.46
C ILE A 99 3.44 10.75 -3.66
N ALA A 100 2.59 10.99 -4.65
CA ALA A 100 2.39 10.14 -5.79
C ALA A 100 2.04 11.02 -6.99
N HIS A 101 2.62 10.73 -8.15
CA HIS A 101 2.14 11.25 -9.42
C HIS A 101 2.14 10.12 -10.44
N GLU A 102 1.01 9.96 -11.13
CA GLU A 102 0.92 9.03 -12.26
C GLU A 102 1.45 9.72 -13.52
N SER A 103 2.11 8.95 -14.35
CA SER A 103 2.58 9.38 -15.66
C SER A 103 2.42 8.25 -16.66
N SER A 104 1.43 8.40 -17.56
CA SER A 104 1.14 7.45 -18.64
C SER A 104 1.56 8.03 -19.99
N GLY A 105 2.13 7.19 -20.85
CA GLY A 105 2.69 7.60 -22.15
C GLY A 105 1.77 7.36 -23.35
N GLY A 106 0.47 7.18 -23.13
CA GLY A 106 -0.46 6.68 -24.16
C GLY A 106 -0.58 5.15 -24.11
N SER A 107 -0.26 4.43 -25.18
CA SER A 107 -0.40 2.96 -25.26
C SER A 107 0.66 2.15 -24.49
N GLY A 108 1.55 2.82 -23.75
CA GLY A 108 2.61 2.18 -22.95
C GLY A 108 2.25 2.08 -21.47
N PRO A 109 3.10 1.42 -20.66
CA PRO A 109 2.85 1.22 -19.24
C PRO A 109 2.69 2.55 -18.49
N SER A 110 1.82 2.53 -17.49
CA SER A 110 1.68 3.62 -16.53
C SER A 110 2.72 3.49 -15.42
N TYR A 111 3.28 4.62 -15.01
CA TYR A 111 4.26 4.68 -13.95
C TYR A 111 3.80 5.59 -12.81
N LEU A 112 4.08 5.14 -11.60
CA LEU A 112 3.97 5.91 -10.37
C LEU A 112 5.33 6.54 -10.03
N GLY A 113 5.36 7.85 -9.84
CA GLY A 113 6.47 8.57 -9.23
C GLY A 113 6.06 9.25 -7.93
N GLY A 114 6.96 9.99 -7.29
CA GLY A 114 6.72 10.62 -5.98
C GLY A 114 7.44 9.88 -4.85
N TRP A 115 7.42 10.44 -3.64
CA TRP A 115 8.21 9.85 -2.53
C TRP A 115 7.63 8.53 -2.02
N LEU A 116 6.36 8.22 -2.33
CA LEU A 116 5.71 6.95 -1.98
C LEU A 116 6.43 5.75 -2.62
N THR A 117 7.14 5.95 -3.74
CA THR A 117 7.88 4.88 -4.40
C THR A 117 9.05 4.37 -3.57
N ALA A 118 9.49 5.09 -2.52
CA ALA A 118 10.46 4.56 -1.57
C ALA A 118 9.99 3.26 -0.91
N PHE A 119 8.68 3.10 -0.67
CA PHE A 119 8.11 1.88 -0.09
C PHE A 119 8.06 0.71 -1.07
N CYS A 120 8.31 0.94 -2.37
CA CYS A 120 8.38 -0.06 -3.42
C CYS A 120 9.83 -0.52 -3.69
N PHE A 121 10.63 -0.64 -2.63
CA PHE A 121 12.07 -0.94 -2.74
C PHE A 121 12.34 -2.38 -3.17
N TRP A 122 11.55 -3.32 -2.65
CA TRP A 122 11.55 -4.73 -3.04
C TRP A 122 10.29 -5.07 -3.84
N ASN A 123 10.41 -6.02 -4.76
CA ASN A 123 9.26 -6.63 -5.42
C ASN A 123 8.66 -7.76 -4.55
N ASN A 124 7.57 -8.38 -5.02
CA ASN A 124 6.90 -9.50 -4.33
C ASN A 124 7.79 -10.74 -4.11
N GLN A 125 8.96 -10.82 -4.77
CA GLN A 125 9.94 -11.90 -4.60
C GLN A 125 11.09 -11.50 -3.66
N GLY A 126 11.02 -10.33 -3.02
CA GLY A 126 12.08 -9.82 -2.15
C GLY A 126 13.33 -9.34 -2.91
N LYS A 127 13.25 -9.15 -4.22
CA LYS A 127 14.36 -8.64 -5.04
C LYS A 127 14.37 -7.12 -5.03
N CYS A 128 15.50 -6.53 -4.65
CA CYS A 128 15.71 -5.09 -4.76
C CYS A 128 15.86 -4.67 -6.23
N SER A 129 15.01 -3.76 -6.70
CA SER A 129 15.05 -3.26 -8.09
C SER A 129 15.65 -1.85 -8.21
N HIS A 130 16.05 -1.23 -7.08
CA HIS A 130 16.46 0.17 -7.01
C HIS A 130 17.64 0.51 -7.95
N ASP A 131 18.70 -0.30 -7.95
CA ASP A 131 19.89 -0.03 -8.79
C ASP A 131 19.64 -0.30 -10.29
N SER A 132 18.73 -1.23 -10.62
CA SER A 132 18.42 -1.62 -11.99
C SER A 132 17.49 -0.62 -12.70
N LYS A 133 16.64 0.08 -11.94
CA LYS A 133 15.63 1.01 -12.48
C LYS A 133 16.24 2.33 -12.95
N ARG A 134 17.27 2.86 -12.27
CA ARG A 134 18.00 4.08 -12.70
C ARG A 134 18.63 3.99 -14.09
N ALA A 135 19.10 2.80 -14.48
CA ALA A 135 19.76 2.60 -15.77
C ALA A 135 18.77 2.57 -16.96
N ARG A 136 17.47 2.38 -16.71
CA ARG A 136 16.44 2.20 -17.75
C ARG A 136 15.65 3.46 -18.08
N ILE A 137 15.83 4.56 -17.34
CA ILE A 137 15.08 5.80 -17.58
C ILE A 137 15.67 6.53 -18.80
N PRO A 138 14.90 6.75 -19.89
CA PRO A 138 15.35 7.53 -21.04
C PRO A 138 15.80 8.93 -20.61
N PHE A 139 16.82 9.50 -21.27
CA PHE A 139 17.41 10.79 -20.92
C PHE A 139 16.37 11.93 -20.78
N HIS A 140 15.31 11.91 -21.60
CA HIS A 140 14.22 12.88 -21.59
C HIS A 140 13.26 12.76 -20.39
N SER A 141 13.33 11.66 -19.62
CA SER A 141 12.47 11.39 -18.47
C SER A 141 13.17 11.61 -17.12
N ARG A 142 14.44 12.03 -17.10
CA ARG A 142 15.18 12.33 -15.84
C ARG A 142 14.59 13.49 -15.05
N ASN A 143 13.91 14.43 -15.71
CA ASN A 143 13.25 15.57 -15.06
C ASN A 143 11.98 15.19 -14.27
N LEU A 144 11.56 13.91 -14.31
CA LEU A 144 10.39 13.39 -13.58
C LEU A 144 10.78 12.65 -12.28
N VAL A 145 12.08 12.54 -11.99
CA VAL A 145 12.58 11.90 -10.77
C VAL A 145 12.48 12.92 -9.64
N LEU A 146 11.75 12.57 -8.57
CA LEU A 146 11.68 13.41 -7.38
C LEU A 146 13.00 13.31 -6.62
N GLU A 147 13.56 14.46 -6.24
CA GLU A 147 14.69 14.52 -5.31
C GLU A 147 14.22 15.13 -3.98
N LEU A 148 14.55 14.47 -2.88
CA LEU A 148 14.27 14.94 -1.52
C LEU A 148 15.52 14.73 -0.66
N ASP A 149 16.06 15.82 -0.14
CA ASP A 149 17.26 15.87 0.70
C ASP A 149 18.47 15.07 0.11
N GLY A 150 18.68 15.18 -1.21
CA GLY A 150 19.77 14.49 -1.93
C GLY A 150 19.48 13.04 -2.31
N MET A 151 18.30 12.52 -1.96
CA MET A 151 17.84 11.19 -2.36
C MET A 151 16.89 11.29 -3.54
N ALA A 152 17.14 10.49 -4.58
CA ALA A 152 16.31 10.42 -5.78
C ALA A 152 15.37 9.22 -5.71
N TYR A 153 14.08 9.47 -5.94
CA TYR A 153 12.98 8.51 -5.87
C TYR A 153 12.58 8.13 -7.29
N ASP A 154 12.87 6.88 -7.65
CA ASP A 154 12.62 6.36 -8.98
C ASP A 154 11.12 6.12 -9.23
N ARG A 155 10.78 6.02 -10.51
CA ARG A 155 9.43 5.62 -10.95
C ARG A 155 9.27 4.10 -10.85
N VAL A 156 8.08 3.67 -10.49
CA VAL A 156 7.68 2.27 -10.40
C VAL A 156 6.56 2.06 -11.40
N GLU A 157 6.69 1.06 -12.26
CA GLU A 157 5.60 0.63 -13.12
C GLU A 157 4.44 0.16 -12.24
N ILE A 158 3.21 0.57 -12.53
CA ILE A 158 2.07 0.30 -11.64
C ILE A 158 1.89 -1.21 -11.40
N GLU A 159 2.18 -2.03 -12.40
CA GLU A 159 2.13 -3.51 -12.31
C GLU A 159 3.24 -4.11 -11.43
N GLU A 160 4.30 -3.36 -11.13
CA GLU A 160 5.40 -3.78 -10.25
C GLU A 160 5.26 -3.27 -8.81
N ILE A 161 4.17 -2.58 -8.46
CA ILE A 161 3.92 -2.17 -7.07
C ILE A 161 3.74 -3.43 -6.22
N PRO A 162 4.53 -3.60 -5.13
CA PRO A 162 4.45 -4.81 -4.32
C PRO A 162 3.14 -4.89 -3.54
N THR A 163 2.76 -6.10 -3.17
CA THR A 163 1.58 -6.36 -2.34
C THR A 163 1.75 -5.74 -0.94
N GLY A 164 0.70 -5.07 -0.45
CA GLY A 164 0.69 -4.45 0.87
C GLY A 164 0.46 -5.42 2.05
N TYR A 165 0.62 -6.73 1.82
CA TYR A 165 0.48 -7.76 2.85
C TYR A 165 1.61 -8.79 2.72
N ALA A 166 1.84 -9.51 3.82
CA ALA A 166 2.72 -10.66 3.89
C ALA A 166 1.92 -11.89 4.35
N SER A 167 2.35 -13.07 3.95
CA SER A 167 1.82 -14.34 4.46
C SER A 167 2.94 -15.22 5.01
N VAL A 168 2.62 -16.01 6.03
CA VAL A 168 3.53 -16.99 6.63
C VAL A 168 2.80 -18.31 6.87
N PRO A 169 3.41 -19.45 6.51
CA PRO A 169 2.85 -20.76 6.84
C PRO A 169 2.99 -21.03 8.34
N VAL A 170 1.93 -21.50 8.97
CA VAL A 170 1.85 -21.83 10.39
C VAL A 170 1.24 -23.23 10.53
N LEU A 171 1.94 -24.12 11.23
CA LEU A 171 1.38 -25.40 11.64
C LEU A 171 0.68 -25.23 12.99
N VAL A 172 -0.61 -25.53 13.05
CA VAL A 172 -1.40 -25.47 14.28
C VAL A 172 -1.78 -26.88 14.70
N GLU A 173 -1.39 -27.29 15.90
CA GLU A 173 -1.79 -28.56 16.49
C GLU A 173 -2.92 -28.32 17.51
N TYR A 174 -4.06 -28.99 17.31
CA TYR A 174 -5.20 -28.90 18.22
C TYR A 174 -5.94 -30.24 18.31
N ASN A 175 -6.08 -30.78 19.52
CA ASN A 175 -6.69 -32.10 19.79
C ASN A 175 -6.10 -33.24 18.95
N ASP A 176 -4.76 -33.39 18.97
CA ASP A 176 -4.01 -34.40 18.21
C ASP A 176 -4.25 -34.36 16.68
N LYS A 177 -4.68 -33.21 16.16
CA LYS A 177 -4.83 -32.94 14.72
C LYS A 177 -3.97 -31.76 14.31
N GLU A 178 -3.32 -31.93 13.17
CA GLU A 178 -2.52 -30.89 12.53
C GLU A 178 -3.34 -30.14 11.49
N TYR A 179 -3.24 -28.81 11.53
CA TYR A 179 -3.86 -27.90 10.59
C TYR A 179 -2.78 -27.05 9.93
N HIS A 180 -2.70 -27.12 8.60
CA HIS A 180 -1.85 -26.24 7.80
C HIS A 180 -2.57 -24.92 7.58
N ILE A 181 -2.10 -23.88 8.27
CA ILE A 181 -2.69 -22.55 8.24
C ILE A 181 -1.74 -21.61 7.48
N GLU A 182 -2.31 -20.76 6.64
CA GLU A 182 -1.64 -19.57 6.14
C GLU A 182 -2.10 -18.37 6.95
N MET A 183 -1.16 -17.72 7.64
CA MET A 183 -1.43 -16.49 8.36
C MET A 183 -1.06 -15.31 7.47
N VAL A 184 -2.04 -14.47 7.15
CA VAL A 184 -1.88 -13.31 6.27
C VAL A 184 -2.03 -12.04 7.10
N ALA A 185 -1.13 -11.07 6.95
CA ALA A 185 -1.17 -9.80 7.67
C ALA A 185 -0.72 -8.63 6.79
N GLY A 186 -1.40 -7.49 6.91
CA GLY A 186 -1.07 -6.26 6.18
C GLY A 186 -2.30 -5.43 5.86
N SER A 187 -2.24 -4.68 4.76
CA SER A 187 -3.37 -3.91 4.23
C SER A 187 -4.38 -4.86 3.56
N LEU A 188 -5.47 -5.16 4.25
CA LEU A 188 -6.50 -6.12 3.82
C LEU A 188 -7.72 -5.46 3.19
N GLY A 189 -7.82 -4.12 3.24
CA GLY A 189 -8.93 -3.41 2.63
C GLY A 189 -8.81 -1.90 2.76
N ILE A 190 -9.86 -1.24 2.31
CA ILE A 190 -10.01 0.22 2.36
C ILE A 190 -11.34 0.51 3.03
N ARG A 191 -11.35 1.44 3.99
CA ARG A 191 -12.56 1.98 4.60
C ARG A 191 -12.80 3.38 4.05
N CYS A 192 -13.97 3.59 3.50
CA CYS A 192 -14.46 4.91 3.14
C CYS A 192 -15.42 5.38 4.24
N THR A 193 -15.24 6.59 4.74
CA THR A 193 -16.10 7.23 5.75
C THR A 193 -16.54 8.61 5.25
N SER A 194 -17.68 9.08 5.73
CA SER A 194 -18.08 10.48 5.58
C SER A 194 -17.72 11.27 6.83
N SER A 195 -17.35 12.54 6.68
CA SER A 195 -17.14 13.46 7.81
C SER A 195 -18.36 13.63 8.70
N SER A 196 -19.56 13.24 8.24
CA SER A 196 -20.80 13.20 9.02
C SER A 196 -20.95 11.97 9.92
N ASP A 197 -20.13 10.93 9.76
CA ASP A 197 -20.25 9.66 10.50
C ASP A 197 -19.65 9.72 11.91
N SER A 198 -18.97 10.83 12.28
CA SER A 198 -18.27 10.94 13.57
C SER A 198 -19.19 11.20 14.77
N ASP A 199 -20.47 11.42 14.57
CA ASP A 199 -21.45 11.59 15.64
C ASP A 199 -22.73 10.81 15.30
N VAL A 200 -23.06 9.76 16.07
CA VAL A 200 -24.40 9.33 16.51
C VAL A 200 -24.45 7.81 16.76
N GLU A 201 -24.64 7.46 18.03
CA GLU A 201 -25.29 6.20 18.42
C GLU A 201 -26.66 6.10 17.74
N ALA A 202 -26.87 5.01 16.98
CA ALA A 202 -28.18 4.44 16.64
C ALA A 202 -29.31 5.44 16.32
N GLY A 203 -29.26 6.07 15.14
CA GLY A 203 -30.41 6.78 14.59
C GLY A 203 -30.24 7.01 13.10
N GLY A 204 -31.01 6.28 12.28
CA GLY A 204 -30.91 6.30 10.82
C GLY A 204 -30.94 7.71 10.24
N LYS A 205 -29.77 8.14 9.73
CA LYS A 205 -29.64 9.24 8.78
C LYS A 205 -29.17 8.64 7.47
N GLU A 206 -29.56 9.26 6.35
CA GLU A 206 -28.99 8.95 5.05
C GLU A 206 -27.47 9.20 5.12
N ASP A 207 -26.70 8.15 4.86
CA ASP A 207 -25.23 8.17 4.90
C ASP A 207 -24.73 9.21 3.89
N GLY A 208 -23.91 10.16 4.35
CA GLY A 208 -23.29 11.18 3.50
C GLY A 208 -22.38 10.56 2.44
N GLU A 209 -22.11 11.29 1.35
CA GLU A 209 -21.13 10.84 0.35
C GLU A 209 -19.74 10.68 1.02
N PRO A 210 -19.06 9.54 0.84
CA PRO A 210 -17.77 9.31 1.49
C PRO A 210 -16.72 10.30 0.99
N ASP A 211 -16.08 11.02 1.91
CA ASP A 211 -15.08 12.04 1.64
C ASP A 211 -13.68 11.68 2.18
N SER A 212 -13.60 10.58 2.94
CA SER A 212 -12.39 10.15 3.64
C SER A 212 -12.07 8.69 3.35
N ILE A 213 -10.78 8.39 3.12
CA ILE A 213 -10.29 7.05 2.80
C ILE A 213 -9.22 6.65 3.81
N HIS A 214 -9.38 5.46 4.41
CA HIS A 214 -8.44 4.88 5.36
C HIS A 214 -8.03 3.47 4.94
N SER A 215 -6.74 3.13 5.03
CA SER A 215 -6.30 1.74 4.89
C SER A 215 -6.77 0.92 6.09
N LEU A 216 -7.26 -0.29 5.82
CA LEU A 216 -7.59 -1.29 6.84
C LEU A 216 -6.46 -2.29 6.95
N SER A 217 -5.67 -2.14 8.01
CA SER A 217 -4.65 -3.12 8.38
C SER A 217 -5.22 -4.17 9.32
N GLY A 218 -4.92 -5.44 9.06
CA GLY A 218 -5.40 -6.55 9.87
C GLY A 218 -4.61 -7.84 9.63
N TRP A 219 -5.05 -8.91 10.27
CA TRP A 219 -4.52 -10.25 10.06
C TRP A 219 -5.64 -11.28 10.05
N ILE A 220 -5.47 -12.34 9.27
CA ILE A 220 -6.39 -13.47 9.14
C ILE A 220 -5.61 -14.78 9.14
N MET A 221 -6.28 -15.86 9.55
CA MET A 221 -5.76 -17.23 9.46
C MET A 221 -6.68 -18.02 8.54
N CYS A 222 -6.12 -18.61 7.49
CA CYS A 222 -6.86 -19.43 6.54
C CYS A 222 -6.31 -20.84 6.57
N GLU A 223 -7.18 -21.83 6.73
CA GLU A 223 -6.80 -23.23 6.52
C GLU A 223 -6.53 -23.46 5.04
N VAL A 224 -5.36 -24.03 4.73
CA VAL A 224 -4.96 -24.34 3.37
C VAL A 224 -5.34 -25.78 3.07
N ASP A 225 -6.24 -25.99 2.12
CA ASP A 225 -6.58 -27.33 1.63
C ASP A 225 -5.31 -28.08 1.24
N SER A 226 -5.10 -29.27 1.82
CA SER A 226 -3.90 -30.09 1.64
C SER A 226 -3.63 -30.44 0.17
N ASN A 227 -4.65 -30.44 -0.69
CA ASN A 227 -4.54 -30.63 -2.14
C ASN A 227 -3.90 -29.43 -2.89
N LYS A 228 -3.85 -28.25 -2.28
CA LYS A 228 -3.11 -27.08 -2.80
C LYS A 228 -1.65 -27.09 -2.36
N ALA A 229 -1.38 -27.49 -1.10
CA ALA A 229 -0.02 -27.57 -0.55
C ALA A 229 0.89 -28.51 -1.36
N GLU A 230 0.41 -29.70 -1.75
CA GLU A 230 1.17 -30.63 -2.61
C GLU A 230 1.45 -30.10 -4.03
N ARG A 231 0.69 -29.10 -4.48
CA ARG A 231 0.82 -28.51 -5.82
C ARG A 231 1.86 -27.40 -5.84
N ASP A 232 2.06 -26.70 -4.73
CA ASP A 232 3.07 -25.64 -4.58
C ASP A 232 4.45 -26.22 -4.22
N ASP A 233 4.51 -27.34 -3.48
CA ASP A 233 5.76 -28.09 -3.25
C ASP A 233 6.39 -28.63 -4.55
N LYS A 234 5.56 -28.94 -5.57
CA LYS A 234 6.08 -29.39 -6.88
C LYS A 234 6.77 -28.29 -7.68
N TRP A 235 6.51 -27.01 -7.40
CA TRP A 235 7.19 -25.90 -8.08
C TRP A 235 8.58 -25.61 -7.51
N MET A 236 8.85 -25.94 -6.24
CA MET A 236 10.17 -25.75 -5.63
C MET A 236 11.22 -26.79 -6.06
N HIS A 237 10.82 -27.86 -6.76
CA HIS A 237 11.75 -28.90 -7.23
C HIS A 237 12.31 -28.67 -8.65
N TYR A 238 12.02 -27.54 -9.28
CA TYR A 238 12.61 -27.13 -10.56
C TYR A 238 13.05 -25.66 -10.53
N ILE A 239 14.03 -25.32 -9.68
CA ILE A 239 14.97 -24.21 -9.90
C ILE A 239 16.37 -24.67 -9.47
#